data_AF-A0A8I0TTG5-F1
#
_entry.id   AF-A0A8I0TTG5-F1
#
_cell.length_a   1.000
_cell.length_b   1.000
_cell.length_c   1.000
_cell.angle_alpha   90.00
_cell.angle_beta   90.00
_cell.angle_gamma   90.00
#
_symmetry.space_group_name_H-M   'P 1'
#
loop_
_entity.id
_entity.type
_entity.pdbx_description
1 polymer ?
#
loop_
_entity_poly.entity_id
_entity_poly.type
_entity_poly.pdbx_seq_one_letter_code
_entity_poly.pdbx_strand_id
1 'polypeptide(L)'
;MTTRMYAHASAAAAALLTAGALGTALHTWWLGLFGLFTAYLFGALSRRCYTQARREQAVQQRLERLNDETSPVELPPPCCSFWRHTDGEVHGPDCTRPTAARTTLTTAEEHAFAALSAAFHRPGGPA
;
A
#
# COMPACT_ATOMS: atom_id res chain seq x y z
N MET A 1 5.16 2.67 21.50
CA MET A 1 5.40 4.13 21.59
C MET A 1 6.89 4.49 21.68
N THR A 2 7.72 3.67 22.33
CA THR A 2 9.16 3.89 22.55
C THR A 2 10.00 3.94 21.26
N THR A 3 9.70 3.10 20.27
CA THR A 3 10.43 3.00 18.99
C THR A 3 10.47 4.29 18.18
N ARG A 4 9.39 5.09 18.23
CA ARG A 4 9.32 6.41 17.57
C ARG A 4 10.21 7.45 18.24
N MET A 5 10.19 7.54 19.58
CA MET A 5 11.08 8.44 20.32
C MET A 5 12.55 8.13 20.03
N TYR A 6 12.94 6.85 20.03
CA TYR A 6 14.30 6.45 19.69
C TYR A 6 14.67 6.79 18.23
N ALA A 7 13.74 6.68 17.28
CA ALA A 7 13.96 7.08 15.89
C ALA A 7 14.21 8.59 15.74
N HIS A 8 13.43 9.43 16.45
CA HIS A 8 13.62 10.88 16.43
C HIS A 8 14.90 11.31 17.17
N ALA A 9 15.20 10.71 18.33
CA ALA A 9 16.41 11.01 19.09
C ALA A 9 17.68 10.64 18.31
N SER A 10 17.69 9.48 17.64
CA SER A 10 18.81 9.06 16.78
C SER A 10 18.95 9.94 15.53
N ALA A 11 17.85 10.36 14.91
CA ALA A 11 17.90 11.32 13.80
C ALA A 11 18.43 12.70 14.23
N ALA A 12 18.01 13.19 15.41
CA ALA A 12 18.51 14.44 15.96
C ALA A 12 20.01 14.35 16.31
N ALA A 13 20.44 13.24 16.91
CA ALA A 13 21.86 12.98 17.17
C ALA A 13 22.68 12.94 15.87
N ALA A 14 22.19 12.27 14.83
CA ALA A 14 22.85 12.26 13.52
C ALA A 14 22.98 13.67 12.92
N ALA A 15 21.94 14.51 13.01
CA ALA A 15 21.97 15.88 12.52
C ALA A 15 23.00 16.74 13.28
N LEU A 16 23.03 16.65 14.61
CA LEU A 16 23.98 17.38 15.45
C LEU A 16 25.43 16.94 15.19
N LEU A 17 25.67 15.63 15.07
CA LEU A 17 26.99 15.09 14.75
C LEU A 17 27.46 15.50 13.36
N THR A 18 26.55 15.55 12.37
CA THR A 18 26.87 16.03 11.03
C THR A 18 27.26 17.52 11.06
N ALA A 19 26.49 18.36 11.76
CA ALA A 19 26.79 19.78 11.90
C ALA A 19 28.14 20.03 12.60
N GLY A 20 28.43 19.28 13.68
CA GLY A 20 29.71 19.35 14.39
C GLY A 20 30.90 18.84 13.54
N ALA A 21 30.67 17.82 12.72
CA ALA A 21 31.69 17.29 11.81
C ALA A 21 32.08 18.31 10.72
N LEU A 22 31.11 19.04 10.16
CA LEU A 22 31.41 20.11 9.20
C LEU A 22 32.23 21.24 9.83
N GLY A 23 31.96 21.58 11.10
CA GLY A 23 32.72 22.60 11.82
C GLY A 23 34.17 22.20 12.10
N THR A 24 34.41 20.92 12.42
CA THR A 24 35.76 20.40 12.72
C THR A 24 36.56 20.00 11.48
N ALA A 25 35.90 19.74 10.34
CA ALA A 25 36.55 19.36 9.08
C ALA A 25 37.54 20.43 8.55
N LEU A 26 37.36 21.70 8.93
CA LEU A 26 38.24 22.81 8.50
C LEU A 26 39.57 22.91 9.29
N HIS A 27 39.67 22.26 10.45
CA HIS A 27 40.87 22.31 11.30
C HIS A 27 41.46 20.93 11.59
N THR A 28 40.63 19.91 11.73
CA THR A 28 41.03 18.55 12.11
C THR A 28 40.20 17.53 11.35
N TRP A 29 40.59 17.33 10.08
CA TRP A 29 39.88 16.49 9.10
C TRP A 29 39.52 15.07 9.61
N TRP A 30 40.37 14.45 10.43
CA TRP A 30 40.14 13.12 10.98
C TRP A 30 38.98 13.07 12.00
N LEU A 31 38.78 14.14 12.79
CA LEU A 31 37.62 14.27 13.68
C LEU A 31 36.33 14.46 12.89
N GLY A 32 36.40 15.19 11.78
CA GLY A 32 35.29 15.33 10.83
C GLY A 32 34.85 13.97 10.26
N LEU A 33 35.80 13.12 9.87
CA LEU A 33 35.50 11.76 9.40
C LEU A 33 34.83 10.88 10.47
N PHE A 34 35.31 10.92 11.71
CA PHE A 34 34.68 10.21 12.83
C PHE A 34 33.26 10.72 13.11
N GLY A 35 33.04 12.03 13.06
CA GLY A 35 31.72 12.65 13.21
C GLY A 35 30.75 12.23 12.10
N LEU A 36 31.21 12.20 10.84
CA LEU A 36 30.40 11.75 9.71
C LEU A 36 30.07 10.24 9.79
N PHE A 37 31.05 9.41 10.19
CA PHE A 37 30.83 7.97 10.34
C PHE A 37 29.80 7.67 11.46
N THR A 38 29.93 8.34 12.60
CA THR A 38 28.96 8.20 13.69
C THR A 38 27.57 8.71 13.30
N ALA A 39 27.48 9.85 12.62
CA ALA A 39 26.22 10.36 12.07
C ALA A 39 25.55 9.36 11.11
N TYR A 40 26.34 8.72 10.23
CA TYR A 40 25.85 7.68 9.32
C TYR A 40 25.25 6.50 10.08
N LEU A 41 25.92 6.00 11.13
CA LEU A 41 25.40 4.90 11.95
C LEU A 41 24.07 5.25 12.62
N PHE A 42 23.97 6.45 13.21
CA PHE A 42 22.73 6.92 13.82
C PHE A 42 21.61 7.13 12.78
N GLY A 43 21.93 7.59 11.58
CA GLY A 43 20.99 7.67 10.45
C GLY A 43 20.50 6.30 9.97
N ALA A 44 21.38 5.30 9.92
CA ALA A 44 21.01 3.95 9.55
C ALA A 44 20.10 3.30 10.61
N LEU A 45 20.39 3.53 11.89
CA LEU A 45 19.56 3.07 13.01
C LEU A 45 18.18 3.72 13.01
N SER A 46 18.10 5.05 12.82
CA SER A 46 16.83 5.75 12.78
C SER A 46 15.94 5.21 11.65
N ARG A 47 16.50 4.96 10.46
CA ARG A 47 15.79 4.35 9.33
C ARG A 47 15.23 2.98 9.69
N ARG A 48 15.99 2.12 10.36
CA ARG A 48 15.50 0.81 10.82
C ARG A 48 14.33 0.97 11.79
N CYS A 49 14.44 1.85 12.79
CA CYS A 49 13.35 2.11 13.74
C CYS A 49 12.09 2.65 13.06
N TYR A 50 12.22 3.56 12.08
CA TYR A 50 11.07 4.06 11.31
C TYR A 50 10.39 2.96 10.48
N THR A 51 11.18 2.08 9.84
CA THR A 51 10.61 0.96 9.08
C THR A 51 9.84 -0.01 9.98
N GLN A 52 10.37 -0.29 11.17
CA GLN A 52 9.68 -1.12 12.16
C GLN A 52 8.39 -0.46 12.64
N ALA A 53 8.43 0.83 13.00
CA ALA A 53 7.25 1.57 13.43
C ALA A 53 6.16 1.58 12.34
N ARG A 54 6.53 1.73 11.05
CA ARG A 54 5.54 1.64 9.95
C ARG A 54 4.93 0.25 9.81
N ARG A 55 5.72 -0.82 10.00
CA ARG A 55 5.20 -2.19 9.98
C ARG A 55 4.21 -2.43 11.12
N GLU A 56 4.54 -1.99 12.33
CA GLU A 56 3.65 -2.07 13.49
C GLU A 56 2.32 -1.35 13.21
N GLN A 57 2.37 -0.14 12.63
CA GLN A 57 1.15 0.59 12.25
C GLN A 57 0.34 -0.11 11.16
N ALA A 58 0.98 -0.66 10.13
CA ALA A 58 0.28 -1.37 9.06
C ALA A 58 -0.42 -2.63 9.59
N VAL A 59 0.19 -3.34 10.54
CA VAL A 59 -0.43 -4.48 11.23
C VAL A 59 -1.62 -4.03 12.06
N GLN A 60 -1.49 -2.96 12.84
CA GLN A 60 -2.60 -2.42 13.64
C GLN A 60 -3.78 -1.99 12.77
N GLN A 61 -3.52 -1.27 11.68
CA GLN A 61 -4.56 -0.88 10.71
C GLN A 61 -5.25 -2.10 10.07
N ARG A 62 -4.50 -3.17 9.81
CA ARG A 62 -5.09 -4.41 9.28
C ARG A 62 -5.98 -5.10 10.32
N LEU A 63 -5.56 -5.13 11.59
CA LEU A 63 -6.36 -5.67 12.68
C LEU A 63 -7.62 -4.84 12.92
N GLU A 64 -7.52 -3.51 12.88
CA GLU A 64 -8.67 -2.60 12.94
C GLU A 64 -9.66 -2.90 11.82
N ARG A 65 -9.21 -3.04 10.57
CA ARG A 65 -10.10 -3.40 9.44
C ARG A 65 -10.73 -4.78 9.58
N LEU A 66 -9.99 -5.78 10.06
CA LEU A 66 -10.55 -7.11 10.30
C LEU A 66 -11.60 -7.08 11.42
N ASN A 67 -11.38 -6.28 12.47
CA ASN A 67 -12.38 -6.08 13.52
C ASN A 67 -13.60 -5.32 12.99
N ASP A 68 -13.41 -4.36 12.08
CA ASP A 68 -14.48 -3.58 11.45
C ASP A 68 -15.27 -4.41 10.42
N GLU A 69 -14.65 -5.37 9.72
CA GLU A 69 -15.34 -6.38 8.89
C GLU A 69 -16.23 -7.34 9.71
N THR A 70 -16.02 -7.45 11.03
CA THR A 70 -16.96 -8.13 11.93
C THR A 70 -18.19 -7.27 12.27
N SER A 71 -18.18 -5.98 11.93
CA SER A 71 -19.42 -5.20 11.86
C SER A 71 -20.24 -5.79 10.71
N PRO A 72 -21.54 -6.10 10.91
CA PRO A 72 -22.37 -6.59 9.83
C PRO A 72 -22.50 -5.48 8.79
N VAL A 73 -21.59 -5.47 7.82
CA VAL A 73 -21.82 -4.79 6.56
C VAL A 73 -23.05 -5.48 6.00
N GLU A 74 -24.17 -4.77 6.00
CA GLU A 74 -25.36 -5.22 5.32
C GLU A 74 -25.02 -5.23 3.84
N LEU A 75 -24.47 -6.36 3.37
CA LEU A 75 -24.19 -6.53 1.95
C LEU A 75 -25.53 -6.34 1.24
N PRO A 76 -25.61 -5.44 0.25
CA PRO A 76 -26.82 -5.29 -0.51
C PRO A 76 -27.20 -6.68 -1.06
N PRO A 77 -28.48 -7.07 -0.99
CA PRO A 77 -28.91 -8.39 -1.45
C PRO A 77 -28.38 -8.60 -2.87
N PRO A 78 -27.81 -9.78 -3.18
CA PRO A 78 -27.19 -10.02 -4.47
C PRO A 78 -28.25 -9.80 -5.55
N CYS A 79 -28.10 -8.74 -6.33
CA CYS A 79 -29.00 -8.42 -7.44
C CYS A 79 -29.02 -9.51 -8.53
N CYS A 80 -28.03 -10.41 -8.53
CA CYS A 80 -27.89 -11.54 -9.44
C CYS A 80 -27.13 -12.70 -8.75
N SER A 81 -27.34 -13.94 -9.22
CA SER A 81 -26.47 -15.12 -9.00
C SER A 81 -24.98 -14.85 -9.25
N PHE A 82 -24.69 -13.79 -10.01
CA PHE A 82 -23.40 -13.30 -10.53
C PHE A 82 -22.28 -13.12 -9.50
N TRP A 83 -22.56 -12.87 -8.22
CA TRP A 83 -21.49 -12.84 -7.21
C TRP A 83 -20.94 -14.23 -6.86
N ARG A 84 -21.65 -15.29 -7.25
CA ARG A 84 -21.28 -16.67 -6.97
C ARG A 84 -20.37 -17.29 -8.03
N HIS A 85 -20.34 -16.71 -9.24
CA HIS A 85 -19.56 -17.21 -10.37
C HIS A 85 -18.93 -16.04 -11.14
N THR A 86 -17.60 -16.05 -11.31
CA THR A 86 -16.82 -15.06 -12.06
C THR A 86 -17.09 -15.05 -13.57
N ASP A 87 -17.85 -16.03 -14.05
CA ASP A 87 -18.00 -16.34 -15.48
C ASP A 87 -19.09 -15.50 -16.15
N GLY A 88 -19.77 -14.64 -15.37
CA GLY A 88 -20.51 -13.48 -15.83
C GLY A 88 -21.74 -13.74 -16.70
N GLU A 89 -22.89 -13.99 -16.08
CA GLU A 89 -24.18 -14.05 -16.77
C GLU A 89 -24.71 -12.67 -17.20
N VAL A 90 -25.28 -12.56 -18.41
CA VAL A 90 -25.84 -11.30 -18.92
C VAL A 90 -26.95 -10.78 -17.99
N HIS A 91 -26.82 -9.53 -17.53
CA HIS A 91 -27.81 -8.90 -16.65
C HIS A 91 -29.18 -8.78 -17.34
N GLY A 92 -30.22 -9.34 -16.71
CA GLY A 92 -31.61 -9.14 -17.14
C GLY A 92 -32.11 -7.71 -16.89
N PRO A 93 -33.22 -7.29 -17.53
CA PRO A 93 -33.79 -5.95 -17.39
C PRO A 93 -34.20 -5.59 -15.95
N ASP A 94 -34.46 -6.59 -15.11
CA ASP A 94 -34.85 -6.42 -13.71
C ASP A 94 -33.65 -6.36 -12.74
N CYS A 95 -32.43 -6.16 -13.24
CA CYS A 95 -31.23 -6.09 -12.40
C CYS A 95 -31.26 -4.89 -11.45
N THR A 96 -31.30 -5.14 -10.15
CA THR A 96 -31.29 -4.11 -9.09
C THR A 96 -29.90 -3.50 -8.83
N ARG A 97 -28.89 -3.77 -9.69
CA ARG A 97 -27.53 -3.23 -9.55
C ARG A 97 -27.60 -1.69 -9.53
N PRO A 98 -27.09 -1.03 -8.47
CA PRO A 98 -27.12 0.42 -8.37
C PRO A 98 -26.32 1.05 -9.51
N THR A 99 -26.83 2.15 -10.07
CA THR A 99 -26.29 2.80 -11.28
C THR A 99 -24.81 3.16 -11.13
N ALA A 100 -24.39 3.60 -9.94
CA ALA A 100 -22.99 3.93 -9.64
C ALA A 100 -22.03 2.74 -9.71
N ALA A 101 -22.56 1.51 -9.54
CA ALA A 101 -21.77 0.30 -9.66
C ALA A 101 -21.82 -0.30 -11.08
N ARG A 102 -22.59 0.28 -12.02
CA ARG A 102 -22.64 -0.16 -13.42
C ARG A 102 -21.45 0.45 -14.15
N THR A 103 -20.44 -0.37 -14.44
CA THR A 103 -19.40 0.01 -15.39
C THR A 103 -20.00 -0.02 -16.78
N THR A 104 -20.28 1.14 -17.35
CA THR A 104 -20.55 1.27 -18.79
C THR A 104 -19.23 1.37 -19.50
N LEU A 105 -18.94 0.43 -20.39
CA LEU A 105 -17.78 0.50 -21.26
C LEU A 105 -18.01 1.61 -22.27
N THR A 106 -16.98 2.40 -22.56
CA THR A 106 -16.97 3.26 -23.74
C THR A 106 -16.89 2.38 -25.00
N THR A 107 -17.31 2.90 -26.14
CA THR A 107 -17.26 2.16 -27.42
C THR A 107 -15.87 1.61 -27.73
N ALA A 108 -14.80 2.33 -27.36
CA ALA A 108 -13.43 1.88 -27.52
C ALA A 108 -13.09 0.70 -26.60
N GLU A 109 -13.57 0.72 -25.36
CA GLU A 109 -13.39 -0.36 -24.38
C GLU A 109 -14.23 -1.59 -24.75
N GLU A 110 -15.42 -1.41 -25.31
CA GLU A 110 -16.24 -2.50 -25.86
C GLU A 110 -15.51 -3.21 -27.00
N HIS A 111 -14.91 -2.45 -27.93
CA HIS A 111 -14.10 -3.01 -29.01
C HIS A 111 -12.85 -3.75 -28.49
N ALA A 112 -12.16 -3.18 -27.50
CA ALA A 112 -10.99 -3.83 -26.91
C ALA A 112 -11.36 -5.12 -26.16
N PHE A 113 -12.47 -5.11 -25.42
CA PHE A 113 -12.99 -6.29 -24.74
C PHE A 113 -13.39 -7.38 -25.75
N ALA A 114 -14.10 -7.03 -26.82
CA ALA A 114 -14.47 -7.98 -27.88
C ALA A 114 -13.24 -8.62 -28.54
N ALA A 115 -12.18 -7.84 -28.78
CA ALA A 115 -10.93 -8.36 -29.33
C ALA A 115 -10.23 -9.34 -28.36
N LEU A 116 -10.23 -9.04 -27.06
CA LEU A 116 -9.69 -9.93 -26.03
C LEU A 116 -10.53 -11.20 -25.90
N SER A 117 -11.86 -11.10 -25.82
CA SER A 117 -12.75 -12.26 -25.74
C SER A 117 -12.60 -13.18 -26.95
N ALA A 118 -12.45 -12.63 -28.16
CA ALA A 118 -12.19 -13.42 -29.37
C ALA A 118 -10.83 -14.12 -29.32
N ALA A 119 -9.79 -13.48 -28.75
CA ALA A 119 -8.47 -14.06 -28.61
C ALA A 119 -8.41 -15.18 -27.55
N PHE A 120 -9.23 -15.08 -26.49
CA PHE A 120 -9.22 -16.01 -25.35
C PHE A 120 -10.31 -17.09 -25.41
N HIS A 121 -11.31 -16.98 -26.30
CA HIS A 121 -12.23 -18.10 -26.57
C HIS A 121 -11.50 -19.23 -27.31
N ARG A 122 -11.00 -20.19 -26.53
CA ARG A 122 -10.62 -21.51 -27.04
C ARG A 122 -11.91 -22.24 -27.49
N PRO A 123 -12.05 -22.67 -28.76
CA PRO A 123 -13.14 -23.57 -29.12
C PRO A 123 -12.97 -24.88 -28.34
N GLY A 124 -13.87 -25.17 -27.39
CA GLY A 124 -13.86 -26.40 -26.60
C GLY A 124 -13.93 -26.26 -25.07
N GLY A 125 -14.63 -25.26 -24.51
CA GLY A 125 -15.08 -25.30 -23.11
C GLY A 125 -16.25 -26.29 -22.93
N PRO A 126 -16.38 -26.95 -21.76
CA PRO A 126 -17.28 -28.10 -21.59
C PRO A 126 -18.75 -27.76 -21.81
N ALA A 127 -19.45 -28.70 -22.45
CA ALA A 127 -20.89 -28.70 -22.70
C ALA A 127 -21.72 -28.92 -21.43
#